data_AF-A0A7J8JS52-F1
#
_entry.id   AF-A0A7J8JS52-F1
#
_cell.length_a   1.000
_cell.length_b   1.000
_cell.length_c   1.000
_cell.angle_alpha   90.00
_cell.angle_beta   90.00
_cell.angle_gamma   90.00
#
_symmetry.space_group_name_H-M   'P 1'
#
loop_
_entity.id
_entity.type
_entity.pdbx_description
1 polymer ?
#
loop_
_entity_poly.entity_id
_entity_poly.type
_entity_poly.pdbx_seq_one_letter_code
_entity_poly.pdbx_strand_id
1 'polypeptide(L)'
;MDEQEDLPKDMLEQLLKFVPEKGDIDLLEEHKHELDRMAKADRFLFEMSRINHYQQRLQSLYFKKKFAERVAEVKPKVEAIRSGSEEVFRSGALKQLLEVVLAFGNYMNKGQRGNAYGFKISSLNKIADTKSSIDKNITLLHYLITIVENKYPKVLSLNEELRDIPQAAKVNMTELDKEVSTLRSGLKAVETELEYQKSQPPQPGDKFVSVVSQFITVASFSFSDVEDLLAEAKDLFTKAVKHFGEEAGKIQPDEFFGIFDQFLQAVSEAKQENENMRKKKEEEERRARMEAQLKEQRERERKMRKAKENSEEGGEFDDLVSALRSGEVFDKDLSKLKRNRKRITNQMTDSSRERPVTKLNF
;
A
#
# COMPACT_ATOMS: atom_id res chain seq x y z
N MET A 1 -39.36 -7.54 -20.47
CA MET A 1 -38.94 -6.48 -19.51
C MET A 1 -37.79 -5.73 -20.15
N ASP A 2 -38.06 -4.55 -20.70
CA ASP A 2 -37.07 -3.64 -21.33
C ASP A 2 -36.07 -4.30 -22.31
N GLU A 3 -36.59 -4.92 -23.38
CA GLU A 3 -35.76 -5.64 -24.36
C GLU A 3 -35.01 -4.72 -25.33
N GLN A 4 -35.47 -3.48 -25.48
CA GLN A 4 -34.85 -2.47 -26.35
C GLN A 4 -33.84 -1.60 -25.59
N GLU A 5 -33.65 -1.84 -24.29
CA GLU A 5 -32.77 -1.07 -23.41
C GLU A 5 -33.08 0.44 -23.33
N ASP A 6 -34.35 0.81 -23.50
CA ASP A 6 -34.82 2.20 -23.49
C ASP A 6 -34.89 2.81 -22.09
N LEU A 7 -34.76 2.00 -21.04
CA LEU A 7 -34.83 2.43 -19.63
C LEU A 7 -33.47 2.29 -18.93
N PRO A 8 -32.60 3.33 -18.98
CA PRO A 8 -31.39 3.44 -18.19
C PRO A 8 -31.62 3.34 -16.68
N LYS A 9 -30.57 3.00 -15.92
CA LYS A 9 -30.64 2.80 -14.46
C LYS A 9 -31.07 4.06 -13.71
N ASP A 10 -30.52 5.21 -14.10
CA ASP A 10 -30.86 6.53 -13.55
C ASP A 10 -32.31 6.93 -13.87
N MET A 11 -32.79 6.63 -15.08
CA MET A 11 -34.20 6.85 -15.43
C MET A 11 -35.15 5.98 -14.61
N LEU A 12 -34.83 4.69 -14.43
CA LEU A 12 -35.60 3.80 -13.55
C LEU A 12 -35.64 4.31 -12.10
N GLU A 13 -34.53 4.83 -11.61
CA GLU A 13 -34.45 5.44 -10.27
C GLU A 13 -35.31 6.70 -10.15
N GLN A 14 -35.41 7.52 -11.20
CA GLN A 14 -36.36 8.65 -11.23
C GLN A 14 -37.80 8.17 -11.32
N LEU A 15 -38.11 7.21 -12.19
CA LEU A 15 -39.46 6.66 -12.33
C LEU A 15 -39.98 6.05 -11.01
N LEU A 16 -39.10 5.43 -10.22
CA LEU A 16 -39.44 4.89 -8.90
C LEU A 16 -39.85 5.95 -7.88
N LYS A 17 -39.49 7.22 -8.09
CA LYS A 17 -39.92 8.35 -7.23
C LYS A 17 -41.29 8.91 -7.62
N PHE A 18 -41.75 8.63 -8.84
CA PHE A 18 -42.99 9.17 -9.40
C PHE A 18 -43.97 8.04 -9.77
N VAL A 19 -44.07 7.04 -8.89
CA VAL A 19 -45.04 5.95 -9.02
C VAL A 19 -46.42 6.49 -8.59
N PRO A 20 -47.50 6.24 -9.36
CA PRO A 20 -48.85 6.69 -8.98
C PRO A 20 -49.26 6.14 -7.63
N GLU A 21 -49.57 7.02 -6.67
CA GLU A 21 -50.06 6.61 -5.36
C GLU A 21 -51.55 6.30 -5.42
N LYS A 22 -52.08 5.59 -4.42
CA LYS A 22 -53.50 5.24 -4.37
C LYS A 22 -54.42 6.47 -4.49
N GLY A 23 -54.08 7.56 -3.82
CA GLY A 23 -54.83 8.82 -3.91
C GLY A 23 -54.83 9.42 -5.32
N ASP A 24 -53.70 9.36 -6.03
CA ASP A 24 -53.59 9.84 -7.41
C ASP A 24 -54.47 9.00 -8.35
N ILE A 25 -54.45 7.68 -8.17
CA ILE A 25 -55.24 6.76 -8.99
C ILE A 25 -56.74 7.02 -8.79
N ASP A 26 -57.19 7.12 -7.54
CA ASP A 26 -58.60 7.37 -7.20
C ASP A 26 -59.07 8.71 -7.79
N LEU A 27 -58.24 9.75 -7.74
CA LEU A 27 -58.54 11.07 -8.32
C LEU A 27 -58.58 11.04 -9.86
N LEU A 28 -57.60 10.40 -10.49
CA LEU A 28 -57.51 10.35 -11.95
C LEU A 28 -58.60 9.46 -12.58
N GLU A 29 -59.14 8.48 -11.84
CA GLU A 29 -60.27 7.64 -12.27
C GLU A 29 -61.54 8.44 -12.56
N GLU A 30 -61.79 9.52 -11.81
CA GLU A 30 -62.95 10.41 -12.03
C GLU A 30 -62.91 11.05 -13.42
N HIS A 31 -61.70 11.25 -13.96
CA HIS A 31 -61.46 11.93 -15.22
C HIS A 31 -61.13 10.98 -16.38
N LYS A 32 -61.32 9.67 -16.24
CA LYS A 32 -60.95 8.65 -17.25
C LYS A 32 -61.60 8.81 -18.63
N HIS A 33 -62.62 9.65 -18.75
CA HIS A 33 -63.35 9.91 -20.00
C HIS A 33 -62.74 11.08 -20.80
N GLU A 34 -61.81 11.86 -20.22
CA GLU A 34 -61.21 13.04 -20.84
C GLU A 34 -59.68 12.92 -20.97
N LEU A 35 -59.19 11.70 -21.18
CA LEU A 35 -57.76 11.38 -21.23
C LEU A 35 -56.97 12.27 -22.21
N ASP A 36 -57.54 12.59 -23.37
CA ASP A 36 -56.87 13.41 -24.40
C ASP A 36 -56.71 14.89 -24.01
N ARG A 37 -57.41 15.33 -22.95
CA ARG A 37 -57.36 16.70 -22.43
C ARG A 37 -56.53 16.82 -21.16
N MET A 38 -56.07 15.69 -20.60
CA MET A 38 -55.22 15.69 -19.40
C MET A 38 -53.86 16.33 -19.70
N ALA A 39 -53.30 17.01 -18.70
CA ALA A 39 -51.92 17.44 -18.80
C ALA A 39 -50.99 16.21 -18.87
N LYS A 40 -49.79 16.40 -19.45
CA LYS A 40 -48.86 15.29 -19.72
C LYS A 40 -48.49 14.49 -18.47
N ALA A 41 -48.35 15.16 -17.32
CA ALA A 41 -47.99 14.52 -16.05
C ALA A 41 -49.13 13.62 -15.53
N ASP A 42 -50.36 14.14 -15.49
CA ASP A 42 -51.55 13.39 -15.10
C ASP A 42 -51.80 12.21 -16.03
N ARG A 43 -51.65 12.45 -17.34
CA ARG A 43 -51.76 11.40 -18.37
C ARG A 43 -50.74 10.30 -18.14
N PHE A 44 -49.50 10.65 -17.83
CA PHE A 44 -48.44 9.69 -17.53
C PHE A 44 -48.79 8.85 -16.29
N LEU A 45 -49.17 9.46 -15.18
CA LEU A 45 -49.54 8.74 -13.95
C LEU A 45 -50.75 7.83 -14.17
N PHE A 46 -51.76 8.31 -14.89
CA PHE A 46 -52.92 7.50 -15.24
C PHE A 46 -52.53 6.28 -16.08
N GLU A 47 -51.78 6.46 -17.16
CA GLU A 47 -51.33 5.35 -18.02
C GLU A 47 -50.48 4.34 -17.26
N MET A 48 -49.54 4.79 -16.42
CA MET A 48 -48.74 3.89 -15.59
C MET A 48 -49.59 3.12 -14.56
N SER A 49 -50.63 3.75 -14.01
CA SER A 49 -51.55 3.09 -13.05
C SER A 49 -52.34 1.92 -13.66
N ARG A 50 -52.52 1.91 -14.99
CA ARG A 50 -53.22 0.83 -15.70
C ARG A 50 -52.36 -0.43 -15.83
N ILE A 51 -51.05 -0.31 -15.65
CA ILE A 51 -50.13 -1.43 -15.68
C ILE A 51 -50.24 -2.20 -14.37
N ASN A 52 -50.63 -3.48 -14.46
CA ASN A 52 -50.75 -4.35 -13.29
C ASN A 52 -49.43 -4.41 -12.50
N HIS A 53 -49.47 -4.11 -11.20
CA HIS A 53 -48.28 -4.11 -10.32
C HIS A 53 -47.12 -3.26 -10.88
N TYR A 54 -47.42 -2.09 -11.45
CA TYR A 54 -46.43 -1.18 -12.05
C TYR A 54 -45.21 -0.95 -11.15
N GLN A 55 -45.45 -0.61 -9.87
CA GLN A 55 -44.38 -0.34 -8.90
C GLN A 55 -43.43 -1.54 -8.73
N GLN A 56 -43.97 -2.73 -8.52
CA GLN A 56 -43.20 -3.95 -8.27
C GLN A 56 -42.46 -4.40 -9.53
N ARG A 57 -43.07 -4.26 -10.70
CA ARG A 57 -42.42 -4.51 -12.00
C ARG A 57 -41.23 -3.57 -12.21
N LEU A 58 -41.40 -2.29 -11.92
CA LEU A 58 -40.36 -1.28 -12.04
C LEU A 58 -39.22 -1.52 -11.04
N GLN A 59 -39.54 -1.85 -9.79
CA GLN A 59 -38.57 -2.23 -8.76
C GLN A 59 -37.78 -3.48 -9.17
N SER A 60 -38.46 -4.49 -9.71
CA SER A 60 -37.82 -5.73 -10.19
C SER A 60 -36.88 -5.48 -11.36
N LEU A 61 -37.29 -4.64 -12.32
CA LEU A 61 -36.43 -4.25 -13.43
C LEU A 61 -35.20 -3.48 -12.97
N TYR A 62 -35.38 -2.49 -12.08
CA TYR A 62 -34.28 -1.71 -11.51
C TYR A 62 -33.31 -2.61 -10.73
N PHE A 63 -33.83 -3.49 -9.87
CA PHE A 63 -33.03 -4.44 -9.11
C PHE A 63 -32.23 -5.37 -10.03
N LYS A 64 -32.86 -5.95 -11.05
CA LYS A 64 -32.17 -6.76 -12.07
C LYS A 64 -31.02 -6.01 -12.72
N LYS A 65 -31.21 -4.73 -13.09
CA LYS A 65 -30.14 -3.93 -13.74
C LYS A 65 -28.99 -3.59 -12.79
N LYS A 66 -29.27 -3.38 -11.50
CA LYS A 66 -28.26 -3.06 -10.47
C LYS A 66 -27.63 -4.26 -9.76
N PHE A 67 -28.12 -5.48 -9.98
CA PHE A 67 -27.66 -6.63 -9.23
C PHE A 67 -26.16 -6.92 -9.42
N ALA A 68 -25.70 -6.94 -10.67
CA ALA A 68 -24.31 -7.29 -10.99
C ALA A 68 -23.29 -6.30 -10.41
N GLU A 69 -23.57 -5.00 -10.48
CA GLU A 69 -22.70 -3.96 -9.89
C GLU A 69 -22.64 -4.08 -8.37
N ARG A 70 -23.79 -4.26 -7.70
CA ARG A 70 -23.85 -4.39 -6.24
C ARG A 70 -23.10 -5.62 -5.74
N VAL A 71 -23.22 -6.74 -6.44
CA VAL A 71 -22.44 -7.95 -6.11
C VAL A 71 -20.94 -7.73 -6.34
N ALA A 72 -20.56 -7.06 -7.42
CA ALA A 72 -19.16 -6.74 -7.72
C ALA A 72 -18.53 -5.74 -6.74
N GLU A 73 -19.34 -4.91 -6.08
CA GLU A 73 -18.90 -4.00 -5.00
C GLU A 73 -18.76 -4.73 -3.65
N VAL A 74 -19.68 -5.65 -3.34
CA VAL A 74 -19.70 -6.38 -2.07
C VAL A 74 -18.63 -7.48 -2.00
N LYS A 75 -18.47 -8.28 -3.06
CA LYS A 75 -17.57 -9.45 -3.05
C LYS A 75 -16.12 -9.12 -2.65
N PRO A 76 -15.48 -8.08 -3.22
CA PRO A 76 -14.10 -7.72 -2.84
C PRO A 76 -13.97 -7.29 -1.37
N LYS A 77 -14.99 -6.62 -0.82
CA LYS A 77 -15.00 -6.20 0.59
C LYS A 77 -15.04 -7.42 1.53
N VAL A 78 -15.88 -8.40 1.20
CA VAL A 78 -15.96 -9.68 1.94
C VAL A 78 -14.63 -10.43 1.86
N GLU A 79 -14.05 -10.54 0.67
CA GLU A 79 -12.79 -11.23 0.46
C GLU A 79 -11.62 -10.55 1.17
N ALA A 80 -11.58 -9.21 1.20
CA ALA A 80 -10.56 -8.47 1.95
C ALA A 80 -10.62 -8.79 3.46
N ILE A 81 -11.81 -8.88 4.06
CA ILE A 81 -11.96 -9.29 5.46
C ILE A 81 -11.53 -10.75 5.65
N ARG A 82 -11.97 -11.65 4.76
CA ARG A 82 -11.63 -13.08 4.82
C ARG A 82 -10.12 -13.30 4.76
N SER A 83 -9.48 -12.75 3.72
CA SER A 83 -8.04 -12.86 3.47
C SER A 83 -7.25 -12.17 4.58
N GLY A 84 -7.58 -10.92 4.93
CA GLY A 84 -6.90 -10.19 6.00
C GLY A 84 -6.97 -10.91 7.35
N SER A 85 -8.11 -11.54 7.68
CA SER A 85 -8.26 -12.34 8.90
C SER A 85 -7.38 -13.59 8.89
N GLU A 86 -7.26 -14.26 7.75
CA GLU A 86 -6.43 -15.45 7.57
C GLU A 86 -4.93 -15.11 7.63
N GLU A 87 -4.54 -14.01 6.96
CA GLU A 87 -3.18 -13.48 6.92
C GLU A 87 -2.66 -13.12 8.32
N VAL A 88 -3.39 -12.30 9.10
CA VAL A 88 -2.95 -11.95 10.46
C VAL A 88 -2.88 -13.16 11.38
N PHE A 89 -3.76 -14.14 11.20
CA PHE A 89 -3.80 -15.32 12.06
C PHE A 89 -2.64 -16.29 11.77
N ARG A 90 -2.23 -16.40 10.50
CA ARG A 90 -1.24 -17.39 10.06
C ARG A 90 0.16 -16.83 9.87
N SER A 91 0.33 -15.52 9.80
CA SER A 91 1.63 -14.90 9.54
C SER A 91 2.68 -15.29 10.59
N GLY A 92 3.69 -16.03 10.13
CA GLY A 92 4.84 -16.41 10.95
C GLY A 92 5.76 -15.21 11.17
N ALA A 93 5.88 -14.32 10.17
CA ALA A 93 6.63 -13.09 10.28
C ALA A 93 6.06 -12.18 11.39
N LEU A 94 4.74 -11.98 11.43
CA LEU A 94 4.07 -11.18 12.45
C LEU A 94 4.28 -11.77 13.84
N LYS A 95 4.07 -13.09 13.99
CA LYS A 95 4.28 -13.78 15.27
C LYS A 95 5.71 -13.63 15.79
N GLN A 96 6.71 -13.82 14.92
CA GLN A 96 8.12 -13.67 15.30
C GLN A 96 8.46 -12.23 15.68
N LEU A 97 7.89 -11.24 14.96
CA LEU A 97 8.08 -9.83 15.27
C LEU A 97 7.50 -9.47 16.64
N LEU A 98 6.29 -9.93 16.96
CA LEU A 98 5.64 -9.69 18.25
C LEU A 98 6.45 -10.27 19.42
N GLU A 99 7.08 -11.43 19.24
CA GLU A 99 7.98 -12.03 20.23
C GLU A 99 9.21 -11.16 20.51
N VAL A 100 9.84 -10.62 19.46
CA VAL A 100 10.99 -9.72 19.60
C VAL A 100 10.58 -8.40 20.28
N VAL A 101 9.43 -7.84 19.90
CA VAL A 101 8.88 -6.64 20.54
C VAL A 101 8.59 -6.88 22.03
N LEU A 102 8.02 -8.04 22.38
CA LEU A 102 7.78 -8.41 23.78
C LEU A 102 9.09 -8.49 24.57
N ALA A 103 10.13 -9.10 23.98
CA ALA A 103 11.45 -9.17 24.60
C ALA A 103 12.06 -7.79 24.83
N PHE A 104 11.95 -6.87 23.85
CA PHE A 104 12.39 -5.48 23.99
C PHE A 104 11.62 -4.75 25.10
N GLY A 105 10.29 -4.83 25.09
CA GLY A 105 9.44 -4.21 26.11
C GLY A 105 9.79 -4.70 27.52
N ASN A 106 9.94 -6.01 27.71
CA ASN A 106 10.32 -6.58 29.00
C ASN A 106 11.72 -6.18 29.45
N TYR A 107 12.68 -6.09 28.52
CA TYR A 107 14.05 -5.68 28.84
C TYR A 107 14.17 -4.19 29.15
N MET A 108 13.39 -3.35 28.46
CA MET A 108 13.44 -1.89 28.64
C MET A 108 12.65 -1.43 29.88
N ASN A 109 11.53 -2.08 30.19
CA ASN A 109 10.63 -1.68 31.27
C ASN A 109 10.85 -2.44 32.58
N LYS A 110 12.09 -2.88 32.89
CA LYS A 110 12.42 -3.69 34.07
C LYS A 110 11.75 -3.17 35.36
N GLY A 111 11.28 -4.09 36.20
CA GLY A 111 10.52 -3.80 37.42
C GLY A 111 9.05 -4.17 37.26
N GLN A 112 8.13 -3.49 37.95
CA GLN A 112 6.70 -3.79 37.88
C GLN A 112 6.04 -3.53 36.52
N ARG A 113 6.69 -2.74 35.65
CA ARG A 113 6.24 -2.49 34.26
C ARG A 113 6.83 -3.49 33.25
N GLY A 114 7.63 -4.45 33.70
CA GLY A 114 8.13 -5.58 32.93
C GLY A 114 7.41 -6.87 33.30
N ASN A 115 7.86 -8.01 32.78
CA ASN A 115 7.24 -9.34 32.93
C ASN A 115 5.85 -9.50 32.28
N ALA A 116 5.62 -8.79 31.17
CA ALA A 116 4.44 -8.99 30.34
C ALA A 116 4.54 -10.31 29.57
N TYR A 117 3.39 -11.00 29.41
CA TYR A 117 3.24 -12.18 28.55
C TYR A 117 2.66 -11.84 27.17
N GLY A 118 2.21 -10.60 27.00
CA GLY A 118 1.62 -10.07 25.78
C GLY A 118 1.28 -8.60 25.95
N PHE A 119 0.92 -7.95 24.86
CA PHE A 119 0.52 -6.55 24.83
C PHE A 119 -0.60 -6.35 23.80
N LYS A 120 -1.37 -5.26 23.96
CA LYS A 120 -2.41 -4.88 23.01
C LYS A 120 -1.78 -4.50 21.66
N ILE A 121 -2.33 -4.97 20.55
CA ILE A 121 -1.76 -4.75 19.21
C ILE A 121 -1.61 -3.27 18.84
N SER A 122 -2.45 -2.38 19.37
CA SER A 122 -2.31 -0.92 19.24
C SER A 122 -0.98 -0.38 19.78
N SER A 123 -0.26 -1.15 20.59
CA SER A 123 1.07 -0.80 21.09
C SER A 123 2.15 -0.87 20.00
N LEU A 124 1.92 -1.59 18.90
CA LEU A 124 2.80 -1.63 17.73
C LEU A 124 3.06 -0.22 17.19
N ASN A 125 2.01 0.58 17.08
CA ASN A 125 2.11 1.96 16.56
C ASN A 125 2.79 2.93 17.53
N LYS A 126 3.06 2.52 18.78
CA LYS A 126 3.79 3.30 19.79
C LYS A 126 5.29 2.98 19.82
N ILE A 127 5.75 1.97 19.08
CA ILE A 127 7.17 1.60 19.06
C ILE A 127 8.02 2.76 18.52
N ALA A 128 7.50 3.49 17.53
CA ALA A 128 8.20 4.63 16.94
C ALA A 128 8.33 5.85 17.89
N ASP A 129 7.55 5.92 18.97
CA ASP A 129 7.58 7.01 19.94
C ASP A 129 8.84 6.98 20.81
N THR A 130 9.41 5.78 21.02
CA THR A 130 10.63 5.61 21.79
C THR A 130 11.84 5.98 20.93
N LYS A 131 12.52 7.08 21.26
CA LYS A 131 13.70 7.57 20.53
C LYS A 131 15.00 7.09 21.18
N SER A 132 16.03 6.89 20.36
CA SER A 132 17.38 6.57 20.82
C SER A 132 17.98 7.75 21.59
N SER A 133 18.79 7.44 22.61
CA SER A 133 19.56 8.43 23.37
C SER A 133 20.80 8.93 22.62
N ILE A 134 21.24 8.21 21.59
CA ILE A 134 22.42 8.55 20.78
C ILE A 134 22.03 9.49 19.62
N ASP A 135 20.96 9.16 18.90
CA ASP A 135 20.43 9.95 17.79
C ASP A 135 18.90 10.00 17.89
N LYS A 136 18.34 11.21 18.04
CA LYS A 136 16.90 11.41 18.20
C LYS A 136 16.10 11.09 16.93
N ASN A 137 16.77 10.98 15.77
CA ASN A 137 16.15 10.55 14.52
C ASN A 137 15.96 9.02 14.47
N ILE A 138 16.74 8.26 15.25
CA ILE A 138 16.62 6.81 15.33
C ILE A 138 15.58 6.44 16.39
N THR A 139 14.54 5.73 15.97
CA THR A 139 13.49 5.22 16.86
C THR A 139 13.75 3.77 17.25
N LEU A 140 13.02 3.26 18.26
CA LEU A 140 13.04 1.85 18.59
C LEU A 140 12.56 0.98 17.42
N LEU A 141 11.69 1.52 16.55
CA LEU A 141 11.24 0.82 15.33
C LEU A 141 12.40 0.65 14.34
N HIS A 142 13.20 1.69 14.10
CA HIS A 142 14.41 1.60 13.28
C HIS A 142 15.39 0.54 13.80
N TYR A 143 15.60 0.55 15.11
CA TYR A 143 16.45 -0.43 15.77
C TYR A 143 15.90 -1.85 15.66
N LEU A 144 14.59 -2.03 15.89
CA LEU A 144 13.90 -3.30 15.73
C LEU A 144 14.08 -3.85 14.33
N ILE A 145 13.80 -3.06 13.29
CA ILE A 145 13.98 -3.44 11.88
C ILE A 145 15.40 -3.93 11.65
N THR A 146 16.41 -3.13 12.02
CA THR A 146 17.82 -3.51 11.85
C THR A 146 18.15 -4.86 12.52
N ILE A 147 17.61 -5.12 13.72
CA ILE A 147 17.87 -6.37 14.44
C ILE A 147 17.15 -7.55 13.79
N VAL A 148 15.88 -7.39 13.39
CA VAL A 148 15.12 -8.49 12.76
C VAL A 148 15.67 -8.83 11.39
N GLU A 149 16.13 -7.86 10.60
CA GLU A 149 16.78 -8.13 9.30
C GLU A 149 18.04 -9.00 9.45
N ASN A 150 18.81 -8.77 10.52
CA ASN A 150 20.07 -9.49 10.75
C ASN A 150 19.91 -10.82 11.47
N LYS A 151 18.94 -10.95 12.38
CA LYS A 151 18.78 -12.14 13.25
C LYS A 151 17.56 -13.00 12.92
N TYR A 152 16.52 -12.40 12.33
CA TYR A 152 15.23 -13.04 12.07
C TYR A 152 14.80 -12.77 10.63
N PRO A 153 15.52 -13.27 9.61
CA PRO A 153 15.26 -12.95 8.21
C PRO A 153 13.85 -13.37 7.74
N LYS A 154 13.20 -14.30 8.44
CA LYS A 154 11.78 -14.64 8.20
C LYS A 154 10.82 -13.47 8.41
N VAL A 155 11.18 -12.46 9.20
CA VAL A 155 10.35 -11.27 9.41
C VAL A 155 10.33 -10.38 8.16
N LEU A 156 11.28 -10.56 7.23
CA LEU A 156 11.32 -9.80 5.99
C LEU A 156 10.10 -10.04 5.08
N SER A 157 9.44 -11.19 5.20
CA SER A 157 8.23 -11.53 4.45
C SER A 157 6.94 -10.94 5.04
N LEU A 158 7.04 -10.05 6.04
CA LEU A 158 5.86 -9.51 6.74
C LEU A 158 4.89 -8.79 5.79
N ASN A 159 5.39 -7.98 4.87
CA ASN A 159 4.55 -7.22 3.94
C ASN A 159 3.88 -8.15 2.92
N GLU A 160 4.56 -9.22 2.52
CA GLU A 160 4.04 -10.23 1.60
C GLU A 160 3.00 -11.13 2.28
N GLU A 161 3.20 -11.48 3.56
CA GLU A 161 2.28 -12.29 4.36
C GLU A 161 1.03 -11.51 4.81
N LEU A 162 1.08 -10.17 4.81
CA LEU A 162 0.00 -9.26 5.24
C LEU A 162 -0.43 -8.30 4.11
N ARG A 163 -0.37 -8.76 2.87
CA ARG A 163 -0.58 -7.94 1.66
C ARG A 163 -2.01 -7.41 1.51
N ASP A 164 -3.01 -8.10 2.05
CA ASP A 164 -4.43 -7.72 1.90
C ASP A 164 -4.93 -6.81 3.03
N ILE A 165 -4.12 -6.63 4.08
CA ILE A 165 -4.42 -5.75 5.23
C ILE A 165 -4.79 -4.32 4.83
N PRO A 166 -4.08 -3.64 3.91
CA PRO A 166 -4.44 -2.27 3.52
C PRO A 166 -5.80 -2.16 2.85
N GLN A 167 -6.31 -3.23 2.21
CA GLN A 167 -7.66 -3.24 1.65
C GLN A 167 -8.70 -3.59 2.72
N ALA A 168 -8.39 -4.55 3.59
CA ALA A 168 -9.25 -4.93 4.70
C ALA A 168 -9.50 -3.77 5.68
N ALA A 169 -8.48 -2.94 5.93
CA ALA A 169 -8.56 -1.73 6.76
C ALA A 169 -9.51 -0.65 6.23
N LYS A 170 -9.92 -0.72 4.96
CA LYS A 170 -10.87 0.23 4.35
C LYS A 170 -12.32 -0.23 4.43
N VAL A 171 -12.57 -1.47 4.86
CA VAL A 171 -13.91 -2.07 4.83
C VAL A 171 -14.70 -1.68 6.08
N ASN A 172 -15.76 -0.90 5.89
CA ASN A 172 -16.73 -0.62 6.93
C ASN A 172 -17.79 -1.74 7.01
N MET A 173 -17.78 -2.51 8.10
CA MET A 173 -18.71 -3.64 8.27
C MET A 173 -20.19 -3.21 8.33
N THR A 174 -20.49 -2.02 8.88
CA THR A 174 -21.88 -1.55 8.99
C THR A 174 -22.46 -1.19 7.62
N GLU A 175 -21.65 -0.58 6.75
CA GLU A 175 -22.03 -0.30 5.37
C GLU A 175 -22.18 -1.58 4.57
N LEU A 176 -21.23 -2.51 4.68
CA LEU A 176 -21.28 -3.82 4.03
C LEU A 176 -22.55 -4.60 4.41
N ASP A 177 -22.93 -4.61 5.68
CA ASP A 177 -24.16 -5.25 6.14
C ASP A 177 -25.43 -4.61 5.55
N LYS A 178 -25.44 -3.28 5.35
CA LYS A 178 -26.54 -2.57 4.69
C LYS A 178 -26.64 -2.92 3.20
N GLU A 179 -25.50 -3.00 2.50
CA GLU A 179 -25.44 -3.38 1.09
C GLU A 179 -25.98 -4.80 0.89
N VAL A 180 -25.52 -5.76 1.70
CA VAL A 180 -25.98 -7.16 1.67
C VAL A 180 -27.45 -7.27 2.05
N SER A 181 -27.92 -6.52 3.05
CA SER A 181 -29.34 -6.48 3.42
C SER A 181 -30.23 -5.94 2.29
N THR A 182 -29.74 -4.95 1.55
CA THR A 182 -30.43 -4.39 0.37
C THR A 182 -30.51 -5.42 -0.76
N LEU A 183 -29.45 -6.21 -0.98
CA LEU A 183 -29.47 -7.31 -1.93
C LEU A 183 -30.46 -8.40 -1.52
N ARG A 184 -30.44 -8.84 -0.25
CA ARG A 184 -31.34 -9.86 0.30
C ARG A 184 -32.81 -9.46 0.18
N SER A 185 -33.14 -8.27 0.66
CA SER A 185 -34.52 -7.76 0.64
C SER A 185 -35.01 -7.50 -0.78
N GLY A 186 -34.16 -6.95 -1.65
CA GLY A 186 -34.47 -6.76 -3.06
C GLY A 186 -34.75 -8.07 -3.79
N LEU A 187 -33.91 -9.10 -3.59
CA LEU A 187 -34.11 -10.41 -4.21
C LEU A 187 -35.43 -11.06 -3.75
N LYS A 188 -35.71 -11.02 -2.44
CA LYS A 188 -36.98 -11.51 -1.88
C LYS A 188 -38.21 -10.78 -2.44
N ALA A 189 -38.10 -9.47 -2.67
CA ALA A 189 -39.17 -8.70 -3.29
C ALA A 189 -39.43 -9.15 -4.74
N VAL A 190 -38.37 -9.41 -5.51
CA VAL A 190 -38.48 -9.93 -6.88
C VAL A 190 -39.06 -11.36 -6.89
N GLU A 191 -38.69 -12.21 -5.94
CA GLU A 191 -39.27 -13.56 -5.78
C GLU A 191 -40.76 -13.52 -5.46
N THR A 192 -41.16 -12.61 -4.55
CA THR A 192 -42.58 -12.42 -4.18
C THR A 192 -43.39 -11.94 -5.38
N GLU A 193 -42.86 -10.97 -6.13
CA GLU A 193 -43.52 -10.47 -7.34
C GLU A 193 -43.56 -11.53 -8.46
N LEU A 194 -42.51 -12.34 -8.60
CA LEU A 194 -42.52 -13.47 -9.54
C LEU A 194 -43.64 -14.45 -9.22
N GLU A 195 -43.83 -14.81 -7.95
CA GLU A 195 -44.87 -15.74 -7.54
C GLU A 195 -46.27 -15.17 -7.81
N TYR A 196 -46.48 -13.89 -7.49
CA TYR A 196 -47.72 -13.20 -7.85
C TYR A 196 -47.95 -13.25 -9.38
N GLN A 197 -46.97 -12.88 -10.20
CA GLN A 197 -47.15 -12.84 -11.66
C GLN A 197 -47.32 -14.23 -12.29
N LYS A 198 -46.75 -15.29 -11.69
CA LYS A 198 -47.01 -16.69 -12.11
C LYS A 198 -48.46 -17.12 -11.87
N SER A 199 -49.12 -16.57 -10.85
CA SER A 199 -50.53 -16.85 -10.55
C SER A 199 -51.51 -16.17 -11.50
N GLN A 200 -51.05 -15.24 -12.34
CA GLN A 200 -51.88 -14.51 -13.29
C GLN A 200 -51.94 -15.20 -14.67
N PRO A 201 -53.05 -15.03 -15.42
CA PRO A 201 -53.13 -15.52 -16.79
C PRO A 201 -52.05 -14.89 -17.68
N PRO A 202 -51.38 -15.66 -18.55
CA PRO A 202 -50.39 -15.12 -19.49
C PRO A 202 -51.03 -14.08 -20.43
N GLN A 203 -50.38 -12.93 -20.59
CA GLN A 203 -50.81 -11.89 -21.52
C GLN A 203 -49.81 -11.69 -22.67
N PRO A 204 -50.28 -11.46 -23.91
CA PRO A 204 -49.41 -11.13 -25.03
C PRO A 204 -48.56 -9.89 -24.72
N GLY A 205 -47.24 -10.00 -24.94
CA GLY A 205 -46.29 -8.91 -24.68
C GLY A 205 -45.76 -8.84 -23.25
N ASP A 206 -46.40 -9.50 -22.28
CA ASP A 206 -45.88 -9.58 -20.91
C ASP A 206 -44.83 -10.69 -20.77
N LYS A 207 -43.57 -10.27 -20.70
CA LYS A 207 -42.41 -11.16 -20.57
C LYS A 207 -41.83 -11.17 -19.15
N PHE A 208 -42.57 -10.69 -18.14
CA PHE A 208 -42.07 -10.62 -16.76
C PHE A 208 -41.65 -11.99 -16.24
N VAL A 209 -42.57 -12.96 -16.20
CA VAL A 209 -42.30 -14.31 -15.67
C VAL A 209 -41.13 -14.96 -16.38
N SER A 210 -41.06 -14.86 -17.72
CA SER A 210 -39.98 -15.43 -18.52
C SER A 210 -38.61 -14.87 -18.15
N VAL A 211 -38.47 -13.54 -18.09
CA VAL A 211 -37.19 -12.87 -17.83
C VAL A 211 -36.80 -12.97 -16.36
N VAL A 212 -37.75 -12.78 -15.44
CA VAL A 212 -37.50 -12.78 -13.99
C VAL A 212 -37.17 -14.18 -13.49
N SER A 213 -37.79 -15.24 -14.00
CA SER A 213 -37.46 -16.62 -13.60
C SER A 213 -36.00 -16.96 -13.93
N GLN A 214 -35.52 -16.57 -15.12
CA GLN A 214 -34.12 -16.76 -15.50
C GLN A 214 -33.18 -15.93 -14.61
N PHE A 215 -33.55 -14.67 -14.34
CA PHE A 215 -32.78 -13.79 -13.46
C PHE A 215 -32.65 -14.36 -12.04
N ILE A 216 -33.76 -14.76 -11.40
CA ILE A 216 -33.75 -15.32 -10.04
C ILE A 216 -32.86 -16.56 -9.97
N THR A 217 -32.91 -17.45 -10.96
CA THR A 217 -32.07 -18.65 -10.97
C THR A 217 -30.57 -18.31 -10.83
N VAL A 218 -30.09 -17.31 -11.58
CA VAL A 218 -28.69 -16.89 -11.53
C VAL A 218 -28.40 -16.04 -10.30
N ALA A 219 -29.31 -15.11 -9.97
CA ALA A 219 -29.15 -14.16 -8.88
C ALA A 219 -29.16 -14.84 -7.51
N SER A 220 -30.08 -15.77 -7.25
CA SER A 220 -30.16 -16.51 -5.99
C SER A 220 -28.94 -17.41 -5.79
N PHE A 221 -28.43 -18.06 -6.84
CA PHE A 221 -27.17 -18.82 -6.76
C PHE A 221 -25.99 -17.90 -6.43
N SER A 222 -25.84 -16.81 -7.17
CA SER A 222 -24.74 -15.85 -6.95
C SER A 222 -24.83 -15.16 -5.59
N PHE A 223 -26.02 -14.92 -5.07
CA PHE A 223 -26.21 -14.26 -3.78
C PHE A 223 -25.98 -15.22 -2.61
N SER A 224 -26.39 -16.50 -2.73
CA SER A 224 -26.07 -17.53 -1.74
C SER A 224 -24.55 -17.64 -1.50
N ASP A 225 -23.76 -17.65 -2.57
CA ASP A 225 -22.29 -17.62 -2.50
C ASP A 225 -21.76 -16.39 -1.74
N VAL A 226 -22.36 -15.22 -1.93
CA VAL A 226 -22.00 -14.01 -1.17
C VAL A 226 -22.33 -14.14 0.32
N GLU A 227 -23.48 -14.73 0.66
CA GLU A 227 -23.89 -14.93 2.05
C GLU A 227 -22.97 -15.93 2.76
N ASP A 228 -22.60 -17.02 2.10
CA ASP A 228 -21.69 -18.03 2.62
C ASP A 228 -20.30 -17.45 2.88
N LEU A 229 -19.74 -16.71 1.89
CA LEU A 229 -18.46 -16.02 2.02
C LEU A 229 -18.47 -14.97 3.15
N LEU A 230 -19.57 -14.23 3.29
CA LEU A 230 -19.71 -13.24 4.36
C LEU A 230 -19.75 -13.89 5.74
N ALA A 231 -20.47 -15.01 5.88
CA ALA A 231 -20.54 -15.75 7.13
C ALA A 231 -19.15 -16.29 7.52
N GLU A 232 -18.43 -16.87 6.57
CA GLU A 232 -17.05 -17.33 6.76
C GLU A 232 -16.13 -16.17 7.16
N ALA A 233 -16.16 -15.05 6.44
CA ALA A 233 -15.33 -13.88 6.70
C ALA A 233 -15.57 -13.33 8.12
N LYS A 234 -16.82 -13.27 8.57
CA LYS A 234 -17.17 -12.82 9.94
C LYS A 234 -16.66 -13.78 11.03
N ASP A 235 -16.73 -15.08 10.79
CA ASP A 235 -16.21 -16.09 11.71
C ASP A 235 -14.67 -16.02 11.82
N LEU A 236 -13.98 -15.95 10.68
CA LEU A 236 -12.52 -15.76 10.64
C LEU A 236 -12.09 -14.46 11.30
N PHE A 237 -12.80 -13.35 11.04
CA PHE A 237 -12.54 -12.07 11.70
C PHE A 237 -12.68 -12.17 13.21
N THR A 238 -13.76 -12.80 13.69
CA THR A 238 -13.97 -13.01 15.13
C THR A 238 -12.85 -13.85 15.76
N LYS A 239 -12.35 -14.86 15.05
CA LYS A 239 -11.20 -15.67 15.49
C LYS A 239 -9.91 -14.84 15.53
N ALA A 240 -9.65 -14.03 14.51
CA ALA A 240 -8.49 -13.14 14.44
C ALA A 240 -8.51 -12.10 15.59
N VAL A 241 -9.63 -11.43 15.82
CA VAL A 241 -9.81 -10.47 16.92
C VAL A 241 -9.48 -11.12 18.27
N LYS A 242 -10.02 -12.32 18.54
CA LYS A 242 -9.72 -13.08 19.76
C LYS A 242 -8.26 -13.52 19.85
N HIS A 243 -7.65 -13.90 18.73
CA HIS A 243 -6.25 -14.33 18.67
C HIS A 243 -5.29 -13.25 19.19
N PHE A 244 -5.58 -11.98 18.88
CA PHE A 244 -4.78 -10.83 19.32
C PHE A 244 -5.25 -10.22 20.64
N GLY A 245 -6.15 -10.88 21.37
CA GLY A 245 -6.60 -10.46 22.70
C GLY A 245 -7.51 -9.22 22.69
N GLU A 246 -8.16 -8.92 21.57
CA GLU A 246 -9.19 -7.90 21.49
C GLU A 246 -10.58 -8.48 21.80
N GLU A 247 -11.48 -7.61 22.28
CA GLU A 247 -12.84 -8.04 22.63
C GLU A 247 -13.72 -8.17 21.38
N ALA A 248 -14.14 -9.41 21.10
CA ALA A 248 -15.05 -9.70 19.98
C ALA A 248 -16.34 -8.86 20.07
N GLY A 249 -16.70 -8.23 18.95
CA GLY A 249 -17.89 -7.38 18.85
C GLY A 249 -17.70 -5.92 19.29
N LYS A 250 -16.54 -5.56 19.86
CA LYS A 250 -16.22 -4.15 20.20
C LYS A 250 -15.33 -3.45 19.18
N ILE A 251 -14.62 -4.20 18.36
CA ILE A 251 -13.73 -3.67 17.32
C ILE A 251 -14.23 -4.08 15.93
N GLN A 252 -14.21 -3.15 14.99
CA GLN A 252 -14.63 -3.34 13.60
C GLN A 252 -13.41 -3.62 12.70
N PRO A 253 -13.59 -4.18 11.49
CA PRO A 253 -12.47 -4.50 10.59
C PRO A 253 -11.60 -3.30 10.23
N ASP A 254 -12.21 -2.15 9.95
CA ASP A 254 -11.52 -0.90 9.64
C ASP A 254 -10.57 -0.48 10.77
N GLU A 255 -11.02 -0.54 12.02
CA GLU A 255 -10.18 -0.26 13.19
C GLU A 255 -9.13 -1.35 13.44
N PHE A 256 -9.54 -2.63 13.42
CA PHE A 256 -8.66 -3.76 13.72
C PHE A 256 -7.53 -3.90 12.71
N PHE A 257 -7.84 -3.94 11.42
CA PHE A 257 -6.85 -4.01 10.35
C PHE A 257 -6.12 -2.67 10.19
N GLY A 258 -6.76 -1.55 10.50
CA GLY A 258 -6.12 -0.23 10.52
C GLY A 258 -4.91 -0.15 11.46
N ILE A 259 -4.92 -0.88 12.59
CA ILE A 259 -3.76 -0.98 13.49
C ILE A 259 -2.56 -1.58 12.75
N PHE A 260 -2.77 -2.68 12.02
CA PHE A 260 -1.73 -3.37 11.26
C PHE A 260 -1.30 -2.57 10.02
N ASP A 261 -2.24 -1.98 9.29
CA ASP A 261 -1.94 -1.15 8.12
C ASP A 261 -1.05 0.05 8.50
N GLN A 262 -1.41 0.76 9.57
CA GLN A 262 -0.58 1.85 10.11
C GLN A 262 0.81 1.35 10.51
N PHE A 263 0.90 0.17 11.12
CA PHE A 263 2.18 -0.42 11.51
C PHE A 263 3.04 -0.78 10.29
N LEU A 264 2.43 -1.37 9.26
CA LEU A 264 3.12 -1.74 8.02
C LEU A 264 3.67 -0.50 7.29
N GLN A 265 2.90 0.59 7.27
CA GLN A 265 3.36 1.88 6.74
C GLN A 265 4.56 2.40 7.53
N ALA A 266 4.47 2.42 8.87
CA ALA A 266 5.58 2.85 9.73
C ALA A 266 6.83 1.97 9.57
N VAL A 267 6.66 0.65 9.39
CA VAL A 267 7.76 -0.28 9.11
C VAL A 267 8.40 0.02 7.76
N SER A 268 7.60 0.25 6.72
CA SER A 268 8.09 0.58 5.38
C SER A 268 8.89 1.89 5.37
N GLU A 269 8.37 2.93 6.01
CA GLU A 269 9.06 4.22 6.16
C GLU A 269 10.38 4.08 6.93
N ALA A 270 10.35 3.45 8.11
CA ALA A 270 11.54 3.25 8.93
C ALA A 270 12.59 2.36 8.26
N LYS A 271 12.17 1.39 7.43
CA LYS A 271 13.08 0.56 6.61
C LYS A 271 13.79 1.41 5.55
N GLN A 272 13.06 2.29 4.87
CA GLN A 272 13.64 3.20 3.89
C GLN A 272 14.60 4.21 4.54
N GLU A 273 14.24 4.75 5.72
CA GLU A 273 15.10 5.63 6.50
C GLU A 273 16.38 4.93 6.96
N ASN A 274 16.30 3.68 7.43
CA ASN A 274 17.47 2.85 7.76
C ASN A 274 18.41 2.65 6.56
N GLU A 275 17.85 2.37 5.37
CA GLU A 275 18.66 2.22 4.16
C GLU A 275 19.38 3.52 3.79
N ASN A 276 18.69 4.66 3.91
CA ASN A 276 19.27 5.98 3.65
C ASN A 276 20.40 6.30 4.64
N MET A 277 20.21 6.00 5.93
CA MET A 277 21.24 6.15 6.96
C MET A 277 22.46 5.25 6.68
N ARG A 278 22.22 4.00 6.25
CA ARG A 278 23.30 3.07 5.88
C ARG A 278 24.12 3.59 4.69
N LYS A 279 23.46 4.03 3.62
CA LYS A 279 24.12 4.61 2.43
C LYS A 279 24.95 5.84 2.78
N LYS A 280 24.40 6.75 3.61
CA LYS A 280 25.12 7.95 4.06
C LYS A 280 26.36 7.59 4.88
N LYS A 281 26.25 6.62 5.79
CA LYS A 281 27.38 6.14 6.60
C LYS A 281 28.47 5.49 5.75
N GLU A 282 28.09 4.68 4.76
CA GLU A 282 29.03 4.08 3.80
C GLU A 282 29.78 5.15 2.98
N GLU A 283 29.09 6.20 2.56
CA GLU A 283 29.70 7.33 1.84
C GLU A 283 30.67 8.12 2.74
N GLU A 284 30.28 8.43 3.97
CA GLU A 284 31.13 9.11 4.96
C GLU A 284 32.38 8.27 5.29
N GLU A 285 32.22 6.96 5.50
CA GLU A 285 33.36 6.05 5.71
C GLU A 285 34.29 5.99 4.49
N ARG A 286 33.74 5.98 3.27
CA ARG A 286 34.53 6.00 2.04
C ARG A 286 35.31 7.31 1.90
N ARG A 287 34.68 8.46 2.19
CA ARG A 287 35.33 9.77 2.20
C ARG A 287 36.45 9.82 3.24
N ALA A 288 36.19 9.37 4.48
CA ALA A 288 37.19 9.31 5.54
C ALA A 288 38.38 8.41 5.18
N ARG A 289 38.13 7.25 4.54
CA ARG A 289 39.20 6.36 4.05
C ARG A 289 40.05 7.03 2.96
N MET A 290 39.43 7.73 2.00
CA MET A 290 40.16 8.47 0.96
C MET A 290 40.99 9.62 1.55
N GLU A 291 40.44 10.37 2.50
CA GLU A 291 41.17 11.45 3.19
C GLU A 291 42.34 10.92 4.02
N ALA A 292 42.15 9.80 4.72
CA ALA A 292 43.23 9.14 5.47
C ALA A 292 44.36 8.66 4.54
N GLN A 293 44.01 8.02 3.41
CA GLN A 293 44.99 7.58 2.40
C GLN A 293 45.76 8.77 1.79
N LEU A 294 45.07 9.87 1.45
CA LEU A 294 45.70 11.07 0.92
C LEU A 294 46.63 11.73 1.95
N LYS A 295 46.23 11.73 3.23
CA LYS A 295 47.06 12.24 4.33
C LYS A 295 48.32 11.41 4.51
N GLU A 296 48.20 10.08 4.52
CA GLU A 296 49.37 9.18 4.57
C GLU A 296 50.29 9.36 3.37
N GLN A 297 49.75 9.49 2.16
CA GLN A 297 50.54 9.71 0.95
C GLN A 297 51.34 11.01 1.04
N ARG A 298 50.70 12.12 1.43
CA ARG A 298 51.37 13.41 1.64
C ARG A 298 52.46 13.33 2.71
N GLU A 299 52.24 12.55 3.77
CA GLU A 299 53.22 12.37 4.83
C GLU A 299 54.43 11.56 4.37
N ARG A 300 54.22 10.50 3.57
CA ARG A 300 55.29 9.72 2.92
C ARG A 300 56.10 10.57 1.96
N GLU A 301 55.44 11.37 1.13
CA GLU A 301 56.11 12.31 0.22
C GLU A 301 56.95 13.36 0.99
N ARG A 302 56.42 13.90 2.09
CA ARG A 302 57.16 14.83 2.95
C ARG A 302 58.38 14.18 3.61
N LYS A 303 58.25 12.94 4.09
CA LYS A 303 59.37 12.17 4.67
C LYS A 303 60.44 11.87 3.62
N MET A 304 60.05 11.48 2.40
CA MET A 304 60.97 11.29 1.28
C MET A 304 61.70 12.58 0.90
N ARG A 305 61.00 13.73 0.85
CA ARG A 305 61.65 15.03 0.59
C ARG A 305 62.69 15.39 1.66
N LYS A 306 62.34 15.25 2.95
CA LYS A 306 63.27 15.49 4.05
C LYS A 306 64.49 14.55 4.04
N ALA A 307 64.29 13.28 3.73
CA ALA A 307 65.39 12.32 3.60
C ALA A 307 66.33 12.70 2.45
N LYS A 308 65.78 13.22 1.35
CA LYS A 308 66.55 13.69 0.21
C LYS A 308 67.34 14.97 0.52
N GLU A 309 66.74 15.94 1.20
CA GLU A 309 67.45 17.14 1.69
C GLU A 309 68.59 16.79 2.65
N ASN A 310 68.38 15.89 3.62
CA ASN A 310 69.44 15.44 4.54
C ASN A 310 70.56 14.65 3.85
N SER A 311 70.27 13.96 2.73
CA SER A 311 71.30 13.26 1.96
C SER A 311 72.14 14.20 1.08
N GLU A 312 71.57 15.30 0.62
CA GLU A 312 72.27 16.30 -0.22
C GLU A 312 73.22 17.17 0.63
N GLU A 313 72.87 17.55 1.88
CA GLU A 313 73.77 18.35 2.73
C GLU A 313 74.97 17.57 3.31
N GLY A 314 74.86 16.25 3.49
CA GLY A 314 75.93 15.42 4.06
C GLY A 314 76.88 14.80 3.02
N GLY A 315 76.39 14.48 1.83
CA GLY A 315 77.18 13.83 0.77
C GLY A 315 78.05 14.81 -0.02
N GLU A 316 77.57 16.04 -0.27
CA GLU A 316 78.29 17.00 -1.13
C GLU A 316 79.61 17.50 -0.51
N PHE A 317 79.68 17.64 0.82
CA PHE A 317 80.92 18.01 1.51
C PHE A 317 81.90 16.83 1.61
N ASP A 318 81.40 15.63 1.89
CA ASP A 318 82.25 14.44 2.04
C ASP A 318 82.77 13.95 0.68
N ASP A 319 81.99 14.08 -0.39
CA ASP A 319 82.43 13.85 -1.76
C ASP A 319 83.48 14.89 -2.20
N LEU A 320 83.34 16.16 -1.79
CA LEU A 320 84.34 17.21 -2.06
C LEU A 320 85.66 16.96 -1.28
N VAL A 321 85.57 16.53 -0.02
CA VAL A 321 86.73 16.18 0.81
C VAL A 321 87.40 14.90 0.31
N SER A 322 86.63 13.91 -0.14
CA SER A 322 87.13 12.68 -0.77
C SER A 322 87.84 13.00 -2.09
N ALA A 323 87.27 13.85 -2.95
CA ALA A 323 87.90 14.31 -4.19
C ALA A 323 89.18 15.13 -3.95
N LEU A 324 89.22 15.94 -2.89
CA LEU A 324 90.43 16.67 -2.46
C LEU A 324 91.53 15.74 -1.91
N ARG A 325 91.16 14.64 -1.24
CA ARG A 325 92.12 13.61 -0.76
C ARG A 325 92.58 12.66 -1.86
N SER A 326 91.73 12.32 -2.81
CA SER A 326 92.04 11.43 -3.94
C SER A 326 92.87 12.12 -5.02
N GLY A 327 92.94 13.45 -5.00
CA GLY A 327 93.71 14.25 -5.96
C GLY A 327 92.99 14.50 -7.29
N GLU A 328 91.76 14.01 -7.45
CA GLU A 328 90.96 14.19 -8.68
C GLU A 328 90.60 15.66 -8.97
N VAL A 329 90.66 16.54 -7.97
CA VAL A 329 90.36 17.98 -8.12
C VAL A 329 91.46 18.74 -8.88
N PHE A 330 92.67 18.17 -8.99
CA PHE A 330 93.80 18.81 -9.68
C PHE A 330 94.06 18.29 -11.09
N ASP A 331 93.29 17.30 -11.56
CA ASP A 331 93.47 16.77 -12.90
C ASP A 331 92.71 17.61 -13.94
N LYS A 332 93.45 18.05 -14.96
CA LYS A 332 93.00 18.99 -16.00
C LYS A 332 92.03 18.32 -16.97
N ASP A 333 90.76 18.14 -16.58
CA ASP A 333 89.70 17.92 -17.57
C ASP A 333 88.29 18.35 -17.09
N LEU A 334 87.99 19.64 -17.25
CA LEU A 334 86.74 20.32 -16.86
C LEU A 334 85.51 19.96 -17.73
N SER A 335 85.49 18.81 -18.39
CA SER A 335 84.50 18.49 -19.44
C SER A 335 83.34 17.59 -19.01
N LYS A 336 83.27 17.11 -17.76
CA LYS A 336 82.24 16.12 -17.34
C LYS A 336 81.21 16.53 -16.28
N LEU A 337 81.30 17.73 -15.68
CA LEU A 337 80.35 18.16 -14.62
C LEU A 337 79.02 18.77 -15.13
N LYS A 338 78.71 18.67 -16.44
CA LYS A 338 77.59 19.38 -17.09
C LYS A 338 76.47 18.47 -17.63
N ARG A 339 76.20 17.34 -16.99
CA ARG A 339 75.18 16.40 -17.50
C ARG A 339 74.19 15.79 -16.51
N ASN A 340 73.83 16.48 -15.42
CA ASN A 340 72.68 16.05 -14.61
C ASN A 340 71.82 17.16 -13.98
N ARG A 341 71.77 18.36 -14.56
CA ARG A 341 70.86 19.43 -14.11
C ARG A 341 70.10 20.08 -15.27
N LYS A 342 69.02 19.42 -15.72
CA LYS A 342 67.90 19.95 -16.54
C LYS A 342 66.88 18.80 -16.67
N ARG A 343 65.57 18.93 -16.46
CA ARG A 343 64.69 20.04 -16.13
C ARG A 343 63.32 19.40 -15.83
N ILE A 344 62.71 19.76 -14.71
CA ILE A 344 61.25 19.67 -14.53
C ILE A 344 60.63 20.69 -15.48
N THR A 345 59.73 20.27 -16.37
CA THR A 345 58.76 21.16 -17.02
C THR A 345 57.53 20.36 -17.43
N ASN A 346 56.41 20.70 -16.78
CA ASN A 346 55.00 20.48 -17.09
C ASN A 346 54.65 19.70 -18.38
N GLN A 347 53.90 18.61 -18.20
CA GLN A 347 52.78 18.30 -19.09
C GLN A 347 51.51 18.20 -18.25
N MET A 348 50.70 19.26 -18.35
CA MET A 348 49.27 19.23 -18.05
C MET A 348 48.62 18.28 -19.05
N THR A 349 47.98 17.22 -18.56
CA THR A 349 47.02 16.45 -19.35
C THR A 349 45.67 17.15 -19.25
N ASP A 350 45.36 17.93 -20.29
CA ASP A 350 44.04 18.44 -20.58
C ASP A 350 43.14 17.23 -20.92
N SER A 351 42.19 16.92 -20.02
CA SER A 351 41.11 15.98 -20.29
C SER A 351 39.92 16.78 -20.80
N SER A 352 39.95 17.08 -22.10
CA SER A 352 38.85 17.71 -22.79
C SER A 352 37.65 16.77 -22.79
N ARG A 353 36.57 17.24 -22.13
CA ARG A 353 35.23 16.66 -22.14
C ARG A 353 34.65 16.69 -23.54
N GLU A 354 34.51 15.53 -24.18
CA GLU A 354 33.55 15.37 -25.28
C GLU A 354 32.16 15.07 -24.70
N ARG A 355 31.22 15.99 -24.95
CA ARG A 355 29.77 15.73 -24.87
C ARG A 355 29.29 15.40 -26.29
N PRO A 356 28.57 14.29 -26.52
CA PRO A 356 27.80 14.15 -27.73
C PRO A 356 26.47 14.89 -27.59
N VAL A 357 26.25 15.86 -28.46
CA VAL A 357 24.97 16.52 -28.71
C VAL A 357 24.10 15.56 -29.53
N THR A 358 23.07 14.98 -28.93
CA THR A 358 21.97 14.36 -29.69
C THR A 358 20.98 15.43 -30.11
N LYS A 359 20.86 15.59 -31.42
CA LYS A 359 19.89 16.43 -32.12
C LYS A 359 18.47 15.93 -31.86
N LEU A 360 17.59 16.86 -31.49
CA LEU A 360 16.16 16.81 -31.76
C LEU A 360 15.94 16.82 -33.28
N ASN A 361 15.07 15.95 -33.76
CA ASN A 361 14.34 16.12 -35.02
C ASN A 361 12.94 15.53 -34.83
N PHE A 362 11.95 16.42 -35.01
CA PHE A 362 10.51 16.27 -35.32
C PHE A 362 9.68 15.18 -34.65
#